data_AF-A0A9E2FE13-F1
#
_entry.id   AF-A0A9E2FE13-F1
#
_cell.length_a   1.000
_cell.length_b   1.000
_cell.length_c   1.000
_cell.angle_alpha   90.00
_cell.angle_beta   90.00
_cell.angle_gamma   90.00
#
_symmetry.space_group_name_H-M   'P 1'
#
loop_
_entity.id
_entity.type
_entity.pdbx_description
1 polymer ?
#
loop_
_entity_poly.entity_id
_entity_poly.type
_entity_poly.pdbx_seq_one_letter_code
_entity_poly.pdbx_strand_id
1 'polypeptide(L)'
;MENDLGQRFPRQLGIILIFVLLALCVNGCIEHRYVYQSDLRGICDFHYTASGDSTDIYTPEKSFPDTIFFKLSTSTEVDTAGNEKFILEAQARISGDSLPTTLGLAEVPWTDVFLSHPTELKKSSFILAATFQFDQTFKSRKRNLLEGERWDYIPVECRALEAEDDSNVTAAEKAILEEKYAAGMIVWNTERYKLRVRQILDYSLQRHPEVAVPQNWLKTALEETDSAIQEYASQLEFELLDFSSLEWWEDLSPRVHQILSENLNIIGDSTLQTEIIHVSDMLELRHQITEDLMDESFSVSVDLPGRIINSNAEGMDTGVLLWNFNGEDLADADYVIEATSLYIFADRVIGLFVLLAAILFAIYLKKRKPAGNQSETAQESHDHTPPVGHG
;
A
#
# COMPACT_ATOMS: atom_id res chain seq x y z
N MET A 1 -30.44 -46.64 39.07
CA MET A 1 -31.08 -46.41 37.77
C MET A 1 -31.65 -45.01 37.80
N GLU A 2 -30.80 -44.03 37.59
CA GLU A 2 -31.16 -42.64 37.33
C GLU A 2 -30.39 -42.27 36.08
N ASN A 3 -31.12 -41.88 35.04
CA ASN A 3 -30.58 -41.61 33.72
C ASN A 3 -29.86 -40.26 33.75
N ASP A 4 -28.55 -40.35 33.54
CA ASP A 4 -27.65 -39.31 33.12
C ASP A 4 -28.05 -38.87 31.69
N LEU A 5 -28.53 -37.63 31.55
CA LEU A 5 -28.79 -36.97 30.28
C LEU A 5 -28.21 -35.55 30.36
N GLY A 6 -26.92 -35.48 30.72
CA GLY A 6 -26.09 -34.34 30.36
C GLY A 6 -26.05 -34.22 28.84
N GLN A 7 -26.69 -33.18 28.32
CA GLN A 7 -26.51 -32.74 26.94
C GLN A 7 -25.04 -32.33 26.75
N ARG A 8 -24.21 -33.30 26.35
CA ARG A 8 -22.93 -33.07 25.71
C ARG A 8 -23.21 -32.42 24.36
N PHE A 9 -23.12 -31.11 24.28
CA PHE A 9 -22.80 -30.47 23.01
C PHE A 9 -21.43 -31.01 22.57
N PRO A 10 -21.32 -31.62 21.38
CA PRO A 10 -20.06 -32.25 20.97
C PRO A 10 -19.03 -31.15 20.67
N ARG A 11 -17.87 -31.21 21.33
CA ARG A 11 -16.66 -30.40 21.11
C ARG A 11 -16.18 -30.30 19.65
N GLN A 12 -16.73 -31.11 18.75
CA GLN A 12 -16.52 -30.94 17.32
C GLN A 12 -17.20 -29.68 16.77
N LEU A 13 -18.20 -29.12 17.46
CA LEU A 13 -18.82 -27.85 17.06
C LEU A 13 -17.86 -26.66 17.17
N GLY A 14 -16.91 -26.64 18.13
CA GLY A 14 -15.95 -25.54 18.29
C GLY A 14 -14.87 -25.54 17.21
N ILE A 15 -14.38 -26.73 16.82
CA ILE A 15 -13.44 -26.88 15.70
C ILE A 15 -14.16 -26.66 14.37
N ILE A 16 -15.40 -27.13 14.22
CA ILE A 16 -16.23 -26.79 13.06
C ILE A 16 -16.54 -25.30 13.05
N LEU A 17 -16.74 -24.61 14.19
CA LEU A 17 -16.99 -23.17 14.23
C LEU A 17 -15.73 -22.36 13.93
N ILE A 18 -14.54 -22.80 14.35
CA ILE A 18 -13.27 -22.15 13.97
C ILE A 18 -12.95 -22.41 12.50
N PHE A 19 -13.17 -23.63 11.97
CA PHE A 19 -13.02 -23.90 10.54
C PHE A 19 -14.17 -23.33 9.70
N VAL A 20 -15.35 -23.11 10.26
CA VAL A 20 -16.48 -22.42 9.62
C VAL A 20 -16.29 -20.92 9.74
N LEU A 21 -15.64 -20.37 10.76
CA LEU A 21 -15.18 -18.98 10.79
C LEU A 21 -14.03 -18.79 9.83
N LEU A 22 -13.02 -19.68 9.82
CA LEU A 22 -11.97 -19.69 8.79
C LEU A 22 -12.52 -19.94 7.38
N ALA A 23 -13.59 -20.71 7.23
CA ALA A 23 -14.26 -20.95 5.94
C ALA A 23 -15.34 -19.91 5.60
N LEU A 24 -15.83 -19.13 6.57
CA LEU A 24 -16.67 -17.94 6.37
C LEU A 24 -15.79 -16.70 6.12
N CYS A 25 -14.54 -16.71 6.59
CA CYS A 25 -13.45 -15.83 6.13
C CYS A 25 -13.01 -16.14 4.69
N VAL A 26 -13.56 -17.17 4.04
CA VAL A 26 -13.36 -17.42 2.60
C VAL A 26 -14.36 -16.62 1.74
N ASN A 27 -15.24 -15.82 2.36
CA ASN A 27 -16.18 -14.96 1.63
C ASN A 27 -15.78 -13.47 1.58
N GLY A 28 -14.74 -13.01 2.31
CA GLY A 28 -14.35 -11.59 2.38
C GLY A 28 -13.01 -11.22 1.73
N CYS A 29 -12.27 -12.17 1.15
CA CYS A 29 -10.94 -11.87 0.61
C CYS A 29 -11.04 -11.13 -0.73
N ILE A 30 -10.81 -9.81 -0.72
CA ILE A 30 -10.59 -9.06 -1.96
C ILE A 30 -9.17 -9.35 -2.48
N GLU A 31 -9.10 -9.69 -3.76
CA GLU A 31 -7.84 -9.79 -4.50
C GLU A 31 -7.59 -8.49 -5.26
N HIS A 32 -6.51 -7.79 -4.92
CA HIS A 32 -6.07 -6.57 -5.58
C HIS A 32 -4.96 -6.88 -6.57
N ARG A 33 -5.16 -6.51 -7.83
CA ARG A 33 -4.15 -6.69 -8.88
C ARG A 33 -3.79 -5.35 -9.51
N TYR A 34 -2.52 -5.00 -9.48
CA TYR A 34 -1.95 -3.82 -10.12
C TYR A 34 -1.06 -4.24 -11.27
N VAL A 35 -1.26 -3.67 -12.45
CA VAL A 35 -0.45 -3.94 -13.64
C VAL A 35 0.03 -2.62 -14.22
N TYR A 36 1.36 -2.46 -14.26
CA TYR A 36 2.04 -1.30 -14.80
C TYR A 36 2.83 -1.69 -16.05
N GLN A 37 2.43 -1.15 -17.20
CA GLN A 37 3.12 -1.40 -18.48
C GLN A 37 3.69 -0.09 -19.02
N SER A 38 5.00 0.05 -18.93
CA SER A 38 5.68 1.29 -19.29
C SER A 38 6.21 1.25 -20.72
N ASP A 39 6.00 2.32 -21.48
CA ASP A 39 6.57 2.46 -22.82
C ASP A 39 7.92 3.21 -22.82
N LEU A 40 8.61 3.22 -23.97
CA LEU A 40 9.89 3.91 -24.13
C LEU A 40 9.83 5.43 -23.92
N ARG A 41 8.63 6.03 -23.89
CA ARG A 41 8.44 7.47 -23.64
C ARG A 41 8.35 7.76 -22.14
N GLY A 42 8.08 6.76 -21.30
CA GLY A 42 7.79 6.94 -19.87
C GLY A 42 6.29 7.13 -19.60
N ILE A 43 5.44 6.72 -20.55
CA ILE A 43 3.99 6.64 -20.35
C ILE A 43 3.66 5.23 -19.87
N CYS A 44 2.84 5.13 -18.84
CA CYS A 44 2.39 3.88 -18.26
C CYS A 44 0.94 3.61 -18.70
N ASP A 45 0.70 2.44 -19.28
CA ASP A 45 -0.61 1.82 -19.36
C ASP A 45 -0.83 1.10 -18.02
N PHE A 46 -1.71 1.65 -17.19
CA PHE A 46 -2.04 1.14 -15.85
C PHE A 46 -3.38 0.42 -15.90
N HIS A 47 -3.42 -0.78 -15.32
CA HIS A 47 -4.62 -1.56 -15.13
C HIS A 47 -4.68 -2.04 -13.68
N TYR A 48 -5.76 -1.71 -13.00
CA TYR A 48 -6.08 -2.22 -11.68
C TYR A 48 -7.33 -3.10 -11.75
N THR A 49 -7.31 -4.21 -11.02
CA THR A 49 -8.45 -5.09 -10.83
C THR A 49 -8.66 -5.34 -9.34
N ALA A 50 -9.89 -5.19 -8.86
CA ALA A 50 -10.33 -5.68 -7.57
C ALA A 50 -11.30 -6.82 -7.82
N SER A 51 -11.19 -7.92 -7.08
CA SER A 51 -12.18 -8.99 -7.18
C SER A 51 -12.49 -9.62 -5.84
N GLY A 52 -13.78 -9.75 -5.56
CA GLY A 52 -14.32 -10.20 -4.28
C GLY A 52 -15.78 -10.55 -4.42
N ASP A 53 -16.53 -10.48 -3.33
CA ASP A 53 -17.96 -10.77 -3.34
C ASP A 53 -18.81 -9.56 -3.75
N SER A 54 -20.13 -9.71 -3.73
CA SER A 54 -21.05 -8.63 -4.14
C SER A 54 -21.05 -7.44 -3.19
N THR A 55 -20.83 -7.70 -1.89
CA THR A 55 -20.81 -6.66 -0.85
C THR A 55 -19.55 -5.82 -0.95
N ASP A 56 -18.44 -6.44 -1.32
CA ASP A 56 -17.14 -5.79 -1.51
C ASP A 56 -17.10 -4.90 -2.76
N ILE A 57 -17.69 -5.36 -3.86
CA ILE A 57 -17.50 -4.75 -5.19
C ILE A 57 -18.67 -3.85 -5.63
N TYR A 58 -19.92 -4.17 -5.28
CA TYR A 58 -21.11 -3.46 -5.80
C TYR A 58 -21.63 -2.32 -4.95
N THR A 59 -20.73 -1.62 -4.28
CA THR A 59 -20.95 -0.21 -3.91
C THR A 59 -20.04 0.72 -4.73
N PRO A 60 -20.07 0.69 -6.09
CA PRO A 60 -19.02 1.31 -6.93
C PRO A 60 -19.03 2.84 -6.88
N GLU A 61 -20.18 3.44 -6.51
CA GLU A 61 -20.33 4.86 -6.19
C GLU A 61 -19.45 5.28 -5.00
N LYS A 62 -18.95 4.29 -4.25
CA LYS A 62 -18.15 4.46 -3.04
C LYS A 62 -16.74 3.86 -3.11
N SER A 63 -16.22 3.48 -4.28
CA SER A 63 -14.99 2.66 -4.26
C SER A 63 -13.76 3.33 -4.85
N PHE A 64 -13.88 4.40 -5.64
CA PHE A 64 -12.72 4.95 -6.36
C PHE A 64 -12.72 6.48 -6.46
N PRO A 65 -11.53 7.08 -6.63
CA PRO A 65 -11.43 8.51 -6.83
C PRO A 65 -12.05 8.83 -8.18
N ASP A 66 -13.06 9.71 -8.18
CA ASP A 66 -13.60 10.36 -9.36
C ASP A 66 -12.45 11.11 -10.05
N THR A 67 -11.75 10.39 -10.92
CA THR A 67 -10.63 10.92 -11.67
C THR A 67 -10.96 10.69 -13.12
N ILE A 68 -11.03 11.79 -13.84
CA ILE A 68 -11.32 11.93 -15.28
C ILE A 68 -10.38 11.04 -16.16
N PHE A 69 -9.40 10.36 -15.55
CA PHE A 69 -8.34 9.59 -16.16
C PHE A 69 -8.59 8.07 -16.21
N PHE A 70 -9.49 7.51 -15.39
CA PHE A 70 -9.78 6.07 -15.44
C PHE A 70 -11.02 5.76 -16.26
N LYS A 71 -10.92 4.70 -17.06
CA LYS A 71 -12.06 3.99 -17.59
C LYS A 71 -12.40 2.87 -16.60
N LEU A 72 -13.57 2.98 -15.98
CA LEU A 72 -14.08 2.01 -15.03
C LEU A 72 -15.03 1.01 -15.71
N SER A 73 -14.96 -0.26 -15.31
CA SER A 73 -15.93 -1.29 -15.66
C SER A 73 -16.12 -2.26 -14.51
N THR A 74 -17.34 -2.76 -14.36
CA THR A 74 -17.66 -3.86 -13.44
C THR A 74 -18.18 -5.05 -14.25
N SER A 75 -17.85 -6.26 -13.79
CA SER A 75 -18.32 -7.52 -14.36
C SER A 75 -18.56 -8.55 -13.25
N THR A 76 -19.27 -9.61 -13.62
CA THR A 76 -19.43 -10.81 -12.79
C THR A 76 -18.85 -11.97 -13.57
N GLU A 77 -17.98 -12.73 -12.95
CA GLU A 77 -17.48 -14.00 -13.45
C GLU A 77 -17.99 -15.13 -12.57
N VAL A 78 -18.10 -16.33 -13.14
CA VAL A 78 -18.44 -17.53 -12.37
C VAL A 78 -17.18 -18.36 -12.28
N ASP A 79 -16.73 -18.62 -11.05
CA ASP A 79 -15.54 -19.43 -10.81
C ASP A 79 -15.75 -20.89 -11.24
N THR A 80 -14.68 -21.70 -11.18
CA THR A 80 -14.76 -23.12 -11.53
C THR A 80 -15.66 -23.95 -10.60
N ALA A 81 -16.00 -23.42 -9.42
CA ALA A 81 -16.87 -24.05 -8.44
C ALA A 81 -18.35 -23.60 -8.59
N GLY A 82 -18.64 -22.63 -9.47
CA GLY A 82 -19.98 -22.11 -9.70
C GLY A 82 -20.34 -20.90 -8.83
N ASN A 83 -19.39 -20.32 -8.09
CA ASN A 83 -19.61 -19.12 -7.28
C ASN A 83 -19.46 -17.86 -8.15
N GLU A 84 -20.29 -16.85 -7.86
CA GLU A 84 -20.17 -15.53 -8.50
C GLU A 84 -19.00 -14.76 -7.88
N LYS A 85 -18.05 -14.37 -8.72
CA LYS A 85 -16.93 -13.48 -8.39
C LYS A 85 -17.19 -12.15 -9.06
N PHE A 86 -17.23 -11.09 -8.26
CA PHE A 86 -17.45 -9.75 -8.76
C PHE A 86 -16.11 -9.09 -9.03
N ILE A 87 -16.01 -8.43 -10.17
CA ILE A 87 -14.77 -7.86 -10.65
C ILE A 87 -15.01 -6.41 -10.97
N LEU A 88 -14.09 -5.58 -10.48
CA LEU A 88 -13.96 -4.21 -10.86
C LEU A 88 -12.63 -4.02 -11.59
N GLU A 89 -12.67 -3.27 -12.68
CA GLU A 89 -11.48 -2.89 -13.43
C GLU A 89 -11.39 -1.36 -13.55
N ALA A 90 -10.18 -0.83 -13.37
CA ALA A 90 -9.82 0.55 -13.63
C ALA A 90 -8.62 0.61 -14.57
N GLN A 91 -8.77 1.29 -15.71
CA GLN A 91 -7.73 1.40 -16.73
C GLN A 91 -7.41 2.85 -17.03
N ALA A 92 -6.13 3.21 -17.08
CA ALA A 92 -5.67 4.54 -17.45
C ALA A 92 -4.36 4.50 -18.23
N ARG A 93 -4.17 5.49 -19.11
CA ARG A 93 -2.88 5.74 -19.77
C ARG A 93 -2.34 7.08 -19.29
N ILE A 94 -1.35 7.04 -18.43
CA ILE A 94 -0.89 8.18 -17.64
C ILE A 94 0.63 8.32 -17.66
N SER A 95 1.11 9.53 -17.39
CA SER A 95 2.55 9.76 -17.22
C SER A 95 3.04 9.13 -15.91
N GLY A 96 4.31 8.70 -15.88
CA GLY A 96 4.92 8.12 -14.68
C GLY A 96 4.84 8.99 -13.42
N ASP A 97 4.78 10.31 -13.57
CA ASP A 97 4.68 11.27 -12.46
C ASP A 97 3.23 11.48 -11.97
N SER A 98 2.26 10.80 -12.58
CA SER A 98 0.82 10.94 -12.28
C SER A 98 0.18 9.60 -11.91
N LEU A 99 0.98 8.61 -11.54
CA LEU A 99 0.49 7.32 -11.07
C LEU A 99 -0.31 7.50 -9.76
N PRO A 100 -1.35 6.68 -9.54
CA PRO A 100 -2.18 6.77 -8.35
C PRO A 100 -1.33 6.51 -7.09
N THR A 101 -1.65 7.24 -6.02
CA THR A 101 -0.97 7.12 -4.71
C THR A 101 -1.90 6.62 -3.61
N THR A 102 -3.19 6.49 -3.91
CA THR A 102 -4.25 5.95 -3.05
C THR A 102 -5.36 5.41 -3.95
N LEU A 103 -5.99 4.30 -3.58
CA LEU A 103 -7.31 3.92 -4.12
C LEU A 103 -8.33 4.34 -3.06
N GLY A 104 -8.83 5.56 -3.15
CA GLY A 104 -9.69 6.13 -2.13
C GLY A 104 -10.87 6.90 -2.73
N LEU A 105 -11.95 6.93 -1.97
CA LEU A 105 -13.18 7.65 -2.23
C LEU A 105 -12.96 9.14 -2.52
N ALA A 106 -13.52 9.66 -3.62
CA ALA A 106 -13.59 11.11 -3.83
C ALA A 106 -14.56 11.81 -2.86
N GLU A 107 -15.52 11.08 -2.30
CA GLU A 107 -16.58 11.63 -1.44
C GLU A 107 -16.23 11.63 0.05
N VAL A 108 -15.22 10.89 0.48
CA VAL A 108 -14.81 10.85 1.89
C VAL A 108 -13.79 11.97 2.13
N PRO A 109 -14.05 12.90 3.06
CA PRO A 109 -13.17 14.05 3.30
C PRO A 109 -11.80 13.67 3.89
N TRP A 110 -11.60 12.41 4.28
CA TRP A 110 -10.40 11.88 4.93
C TRP A 110 -9.64 10.92 3.99
N THR A 111 -8.87 11.47 3.06
CA THR A 111 -8.08 10.65 2.12
C THR A 111 -6.93 9.88 2.78
N ASP A 112 -6.55 10.25 3.99
CA ASP A 112 -5.51 9.62 4.82
C ASP A 112 -5.97 8.33 5.53
N VAL A 113 -7.25 8.02 5.44
CA VAL A 113 -7.85 6.79 6.00
C VAL A 113 -7.59 5.57 5.10
N PHE A 114 -7.56 5.76 3.78
CA PHE A 114 -7.34 4.68 2.81
C PHE A 114 -5.90 4.19 2.77
N LEU A 115 -5.67 3.03 2.15
CA LEU A 115 -4.32 2.52 1.93
C LEU A 115 -3.57 3.44 0.95
N SER A 116 -2.50 4.05 1.43
CA SER A 116 -1.61 4.86 0.61
C SER A 116 -0.52 4.00 -0.01
N HIS A 117 -0.31 4.17 -1.31
CA HIS A 117 0.70 3.49 -2.10
C HIS A 117 1.35 4.46 -3.09
N PRO A 118 2.09 5.49 -2.63
CA PRO A 118 2.84 6.37 -3.51
C PRO A 118 3.63 5.57 -4.54
N THR A 119 3.38 5.88 -5.81
CA THR A 119 3.94 5.17 -6.96
C THR A 119 4.64 6.18 -7.87
N GLU A 120 5.85 5.86 -8.31
CA GLU A 120 6.65 6.73 -9.17
C GLU A 120 7.34 5.92 -10.27
N LEU A 121 7.30 6.44 -11.49
CA LEU A 121 8.04 5.89 -12.63
C LEU A 121 8.93 6.97 -13.24
N LYS A 122 10.22 6.92 -12.92
CA LYS A 122 11.23 7.85 -13.43
C LYS A 122 11.90 7.30 -14.69
N LYS A 123 12.00 8.13 -15.72
CA LYS A 123 12.79 7.86 -16.92
C LYS A 123 13.99 8.80 -17.00
N SER A 124 15.19 8.23 -17.07
CA SER A 124 16.42 8.98 -17.36
C SER A 124 17.00 8.54 -18.70
N SER A 125 17.27 9.48 -19.61
CA SER A 125 17.76 9.17 -20.95
C SER A 125 19.15 9.72 -21.20
N PHE A 126 19.98 8.92 -21.83
CA PHE A 126 21.25 9.34 -22.42
C PHE A 126 21.23 9.09 -23.93
N ILE A 127 22.30 9.47 -24.62
CA ILE A 127 22.34 9.45 -26.10
C ILE A 127 22.07 8.03 -26.64
N LEU A 128 22.61 6.99 -26.01
CA LEU A 128 22.61 5.61 -26.51
C LEU A 128 21.72 4.63 -25.72
N ALA A 129 21.21 5.01 -24.56
CA ALA A 129 20.27 4.19 -23.81
C ALA A 129 19.41 5.05 -22.87
N ALA A 130 18.44 4.41 -22.22
CA ALA A 130 17.62 5.00 -21.19
C ALA A 130 17.51 4.04 -20.01
N THR A 131 17.37 4.57 -18.81
CA THR A 131 17.03 3.83 -17.61
C THR A 131 15.61 4.17 -17.19
N PHE A 132 14.89 3.16 -16.71
CA PHE A 132 13.56 3.31 -16.14
C PHE A 132 13.63 2.79 -14.71
N GLN A 133 13.16 3.59 -13.76
CA GLN A 133 13.09 3.25 -12.35
C GLN A 133 11.63 3.31 -11.93
N PHE A 134 11.16 2.22 -11.35
CA PHE A 134 9.83 2.10 -10.78
C PHE A 134 9.97 1.90 -9.28
N ASP A 135 9.35 2.79 -8.52
CA ASP A 135 9.32 2.75 -7.06
C ASP A 135 7.85 2.82 -6.62
N GLN A 136 7.41 1.88 -5.80
CA GLN A 136 6.10 1.91 -5.16
C GLN A 136 6.26 1.55 -3.68
N THR A 137 5.53 2.22 -2.80
CA THR A 137 5.56 1.88 -1.37
C THR A 137 4.17 1.86 -0.80
N PHE A 138 3.67 0.68 -0.47
CA PHE A 138 2.45 0.54 0.31
C PHE A 138 2.75 0.93 1.75
N LYS A 139 2.09 1.99 2.23
CA LYS A 139 2.30 2.54 3.57
C LYS A 139 1.66 1.67 4.62
N SER A 140 2.42 1.42 5.69
CA SER A 140 1.92 0.64 6.80
C SER A 140 0.74 1.32 7.49
N ARG A 141 -0.14 0.48 8.05
CA ARG A 141 -1.28 0.93 8.85
C ARG A 141 -0.86 1.41 10.23
N LYS A 142 0.36 1.02 10.67
CA LYS A 142 0.95 1.28 11.98
C LYS A 142 0.05 0.76 13.10
N ARG A 143 -0.52 -0.42 12.92
CA ARG A 143 -1.50 -1.03 13.82
C ARG A 143 -1.00 -1.07 15.26
N ASN A 144 0.21 -1.54 15.51
CA ASN A 144 0.78 -1.61 16.86
C ASN A 144 0.98 -0.22 17.49
N LEU A 145 1.29 0.80 16.69
CA LEU A 145 1.36 2.18 17.20
C LEU A 145 -0.03 2.72 17.57
N LEU A 146 -1.07 2.31 16.84
CA LEU A 146 -2.43 2.83 16.99
C LEU A 146 -3.27 2.06 18.00
N GLU A 147 -3.05 0.76 18.13
CA GLU A 147 -3.87 -0.17 18.91
C GLU A 147 -3.09 -0.85 20.04
N GLY A 148 -1.77 -0.79 20.02
CA GLY A 148 -0.89 -1.53 20.93
C GLY A 148 -0.71 -3.00 20.52
N GLU A 149 0.41 -3.60 20.92
CA GLU A 149 0.72 -5.00 20.65
C GLU A 149 -0.06 -5.91 21.63
N ARG A 150 -0.92 -6.80 21.11
CA ARG A 150 -1.75 -7.68 21.95
C ARG A 150 -0.91 -8.57 22.87
N TRP A 151 0.26 -8.98 22.40
CA TRP A 151 1.17 -9.85 23.13
C TRP A 151 1.87 -9.18 24.31
N ASP A 152 1.77 -7.86 24.46
CA ASP A 152 2.23 -7.16 25.67
C ASP A 152 1.30 -7.42 26.87
N TYR A 153 0.05 -7.82 26.63
CA TYR A 153 -0.99 -8.03 27.65
C TYR A 153 -1.35 -9.50 27.85
N ILE A 154 -1.10 -10.34 26.84
CA ILE A 154 -1.36 -11.77 26.90
C ILE A 154 -0.14 -12.50 27.49
N PRO A 155 -0.31 -13.36 28.52
CA PRO A 155 0.80 -14.15 29.06
C PRO A 155 1.51 -14.98 27.98
N VAL A 156 2.85 -14.98 28.00
CA VAL A 156 3.67 -15.61 26.95
C VAL A 156 3.37 -17.11 26.76
N GLU A 157 2.94 -17.81 27.81
CA GLU A 157 2.53 -19.22 27.74
C GLU A 157 1.32 -19.46 26.83
N CYS A 158 0.48 -18.45 26.60
CA CYS A 158 -0.68 -18.57 25.72
C CYS A 158 -0.29 -18.66 24.23
N ARG A 159 0.97 -18.36 23.87
CA ARG A 159 1.49 -18.62 22.51
C ARG A 159 1.46 -20.10 22.14
N ALA A 160 1.40 -20.99 23.12
CA ALA A 160 1.19 -22.41 22.87
C ALA A 160 -0.16 -22.72 22.18
N LEU A 161 -1.14 -21.80 22.23
CA LEU A 161 -2.41 -21.92 21.52
C LEU A 161 -2.28 -21.67 20.00
N GLU A 162 -1.24 -20.95 19.56
CA GLU A 162 -0.98 -20.68 18.14
C GLU A 162 -0.11 -21.75 17.48
N ALA A 163 0.54 -22.62 18.25
CA ALA A 163 1.41 -23.65 17.71
C ALA A 163 0.57 -24.74 17.02
N GLU A 164 0.90 -25.07 15.78
CA GLU A 164 0.22 -26.14 15.01
C GLU A 164 0.34 -27.53 15.67
N ASP A 165 1.32 -27.73 16.57
CA ASP A 165 1.54 -29.00 17.26
C ASP A 165 0.77 -29.05 18.60
N ASP A 166 -0.52 -29.37 18.50
CA ASP A 166 -1.45 -29.60 19.63
C ASP A 166 -1.02 -30.80 20.53
N SER A 167 0.03 -31.56 20.18
CA SER A 167 0.37 -32.82 20.87
C SER A 167 0.93 -32.66 22.29
N ASN A 168 1.33 -31.45 22.69
CA ASN A 168 2.01 -31.20 23.97
C ASN A 168 1.11 -30.57 25.05
N VAL A 169 -0.14 -30.21 24.75
CA VAL A 169 -1.03 -29.51 25.70
C VAL A 169 -2.23 -30.39 26.03
N THR A 170 -2.43 -30.71 27.30
CA THR A 170 -3.62 -31.44 27.73
C THR A 170 -4.87 -30.57 27.58
N ALA A 171 -6.06 -31.18 27.42
CA ALA A 171 -7.31 -30.42 27.31
C ALA A 171 -7.59 -29.51 28.53
N ALA A 172 -7.08 -29.86 29.71
CA ALA A 172 -7.22 -29.03 30.91
C ALA A 172 -6.27 -27.82 30.88
N GLU A 173 -5.03 -28.01 30.42
CA GLU A 173 -4.07 -26.92 30.24
C GLU A 173 -4.53 -25.96 29.13
N LYS A 174 -5.07 -26.49 28.03
CA LYS A 174 -5.61 -25.69 26.93
C LYS A 174 -6.74 -24.76 27.41
N ALA A 175 -7.67 -25.28 28.21
CA ALA A 175 -8.74 -24.47 28.78
C ALA A 175 -8.23 -23.33 29.69
N ILE A 176 -7.19 -23.58 30.49
CA ILE A 176 -6.55 -22.55 31.33
C ILE A 176 -5.85 -21.49 30.46
N LEU A 177 -5.19 -21.90 29.39
CA LEU A 177 -4.53 -20.98 28.46
C LEU A 177 -5.55 -20.14 27.69
N GLU A 178 -6.67 -20.72 27.28
CA GLU A 178 -7.78 -20.01 26.63
C GLU A 178 -8.40 -18.96 27.56
N GLU A 179 -8.62 -19.28 28.84
CA GLU A 179 -9.10 -18.33 29.85
C GLU A 179 -8.11 -17.17 30.05
N LYS A 180 -6.81 -17.47 30.18
CA LYS A 180 -5.76 -16.45 30.28
C LYS A 180 -5.65 -15.59 29.04
N TYR A 181 -5.78 -16.20 27.86
CA TYR A 181 -5.77 -15.51 26.58
C TYR A 181 -6.94 -14.54 26.49
N ALA A 182 -8.15 -15.00 26.80
CA ALA A 182 -9.36 -14.18 26.83
C ALA A 182 -9.22 -12.99 27.81
N ALA A 183 -8.72 -13.24 29.02
CA ALA A 183 -8.45 -12.17 29.98
C ALA A 183 -7.41 -11.15 29.45
N GLY A 184 -6.34 -11.63 28.82
CA GLY A 184 -5.34 -10.77 28.18
C GLY A 184 -5.91 -9.92 27.04
N MET A 185 -6.78 -10.50 26.21
CA MET A 185 -7.47 -9.79 25.13
C MET A 185 -8.39 -8.68 25.65
N ILE A 186 -9.13 -8.91 26.74
CA ILE A 186 -9.98 -7.86 27.36
C ILE A 186 -9.11 -6.70 27.87
N VAL A 187 -7.98 -7.00 28.50
CA VAL A 187 -7.04 -5.96 28.98
C VAL A 187 -6.44 -5.19 27.80
N TRP A 188 -5.97 -5.89 26.76
CA TRP A 188 -5.47 -5.25 25.54
C TRP A 188 -6.53 -4.35 24.92
N ASN A 189 -7.75 -4.84 24.74
CA ASN A 189 -8.83 -4.08 24.11
C ASN A 189 -9.25 -2.86 24.95
N THR A 190 -9.20 -2.99 26.28
CA THR A 190 -9.37 -1.87 27.20
C THR A 190 -8.32 -0.78 26.94
N GLU A 191 -7.04 -1.15 26.84
CA GLU A 191 -5.97 -0.18 26.56
C GLU A 191 -6.03 0.38 25.13
N ARG A 192 -6.43 -0.43 24.14
CA ARG A 192 -6.71 -0.01 22.75
C ARG A 192 -7.72 1.14 22.73
N TYR A 193 -8.86 1.00 23.41
CA TYR A 193 -9.87 2.06 23.44
C TYR A 193 -9.43 3.29 24.23
N LYS A 194 -8.64 3.15 25.31
CA LYS A 194 -8.04 4.31 26.00
C LYS A 194 -7.09 5.07 25.08
N LEU A 195 -6.26 4.36 24.31
CA LEU A 195 -5.37 4.97 23.32
C LEU A 195 -6.16 5.69 22.23
N ARG A 196 -7.26 5.09 21.75
CA ARG A 196 -8.16 5.71 20.78
C ARG A 196 -8.77 7.02 21.28
N VAL A 197 -9.23 7.09 22.54
CA VAL A 197 -9.74 8.36 23.11
C VAL A 197 -8.67 9.44 23.13
N ARG A 198 -7.42 9.09 23.47
CA ARG A 198 -6.30 10.03 23.43
C ARG A 198 -6.03 10.53 22.01
N GLN A 199 -6.06 9.63 21.03
CA GLN A 199 -5.94 10.01 19.62
C GLN A 199 -7.05 10.98 19.19
N ILE A 200 -8.31 10.70 19.55
CA ILE A 200 -9.43 11.60 19.24
C ILE A 200 -9.11 13.03 19.72
N LEU A 201 -8.70 13.16 20.99
CA LEU A 201 -8.33 14.46 21.56
C LEU A 201 -7.13 15.10 20.87
N ASP A 202 -6.06 14.35 20.64
CA ASP A 202 -4.85 14.86 20.01
C ASP A 202 -5.12 15.37 18.59
N TYR A 203 -5.84 14.61 17.77
CA TYR A 203 -6.20 15.00 16.41
C TYR A 203 -7.15 16.21 16.41
N SER A 204 -8.17 16.24 17.28
CA SER A 204 -9.10 17.37 17.36
C SER A 204 -8.39 18.67 17.80
N LEU A 205 -7.49 18.60 18.77
CA LEU A 205 -6.72 19.77 19.23
C LEU A 205 -5.70 20.24 18.21
N GLN A 206 -5.05 19.33 17.47
CA GLN A 206 -4.11 19.69 16.39
C GLN A 206 -4.81 20.42 15.24
N ARG A 207 -6.07 20.08 14.95
CA ARG A 207 -6.88 20.75 13.92
C ARG A 207 -7.46 22.08 14.37
N HIS A 208 -7.56 22.31 15.69
CA HIS A 208 -8.06 23.54 16.30
C HIS A 208 -7.07 24.16 17.30
N PRO A 209 -5.87 24.58 16.84
CA PRO A 209 -4.84 25.14 17.73
C PRO A 209 -5.25 26.45 18.41
N GLU A 210 -6.28 27.13 17.91
CA GLU A 210 -6.89 28.32 18.52
C GLU A 210 -7.68 28.01 19.79
N VAL A 211 -8.12 26.77 19.97
CA VAL A 211 -8.94 26.33 21.10
C VAL A 211 -8.03 25.98 22.28
N ALA A 212 -7.87 26.92 23.20
CA ALA A 212 -7.06 26.72 24.40
C ALA A 212 -7.85 25.94 25.47
N VAL A 213 -7.66 24.62 25.51
CA VAL A 213 -8.25 23.77 26.56
C VAL A 213 -7.37 23.74 27.82
N PRO A 214 -7.91 24.04 29.01
CA PRO A 214 -7.19 23.88 30.27
C PRO A 214 -6.71 22.43 30.48
N GLN A 215 -5.44 22.27 30.85
CA GLN A 215 -4.83 20.93 31.04
C GLN A 215 -5.54 20.07 32.10
N ASN A 216 -6.10 20.69 33.13
CA ASN A 216 -6.89 19.98 34.14
C ASN A 216 -8.19 19.42 33.55
N TRP A 217 -8.82 20.09 32.58
CA TRP A 217 -10.03 19.58 31.93
C TRP A 217 -9.72 18.38 31.05
N LEU A 218 -8.64 18.43 30.28
CA LEU A 218 -8.16 17.27 29.50
C LEU A 218 -7.87 16.08 30.41
N LYS A 219 -7.18 16.33 31.53
CA LYS A 219 -6.88 15.29 32.51
C LYS A 219 -8.15 14.66 33.09
N THR A 220 -9.11 15.46 33.54
CA THR A 220 -10.38 14.95 34.08
C THR A 220 -11.17 14.18 33.03
N ALA A 221 -11.24 14.69 31.80
CA ALA A 221 -11.90 14.00 30.69
C ALA A 221 -11.30 12.60 30.47
N LEU A 222 -9.96 12.49 30.40
CA LEU A 222 -9.26 11.23 30.22
C LEU A 222 -9.47 10.26 31.40
N GLU A 223 -9.41 10.74 32.64
CA GLU A 223 -9.65 9.91 33.83
C GLU A 223 -11.08 9.36 33.87
N GLU A 224 -12.07 10.16 33.49
CA GLU A 224 -13.48 9.75 33.41
C GLU A 224 -13.72 8.77 32.25
N THR A 225 -13.14 8.99 31.07
CA THR A 225 -13.24 8.03 29.95
C THR A 225 -12.55 6.72 30.26
N ASP A 226 -11.35 6.75 30.87
CA ASP A 226 -10.63 5.53 31.26
C ASP A 226 -11.46 4.71 32.26
N SER A 227 -12.14 5.40 33.20
CA SER A 227 -13.05 4.77 34.16
C SER A 227 -14.27 4.14 33.49
N ALA A 228 -14.87 4.83 32.51
CA ALA A 228 -16.04 4.32 31.77
C ALA A 228 -15.69 3.08 30.92
N ILE A 229 -14.53 3.08 30.25
CA ILE A 229 -14.05 1.93 29.49
C ILE A 229 -13.79 0.74 30.43
N GLN A 230 -13.16 0.98 31.58
CA GLN A 230 -12.90 -0.05 32.59
C GLN A 230 -14.20 -0.65 33.16
N GLU A 231 -15.20 0.20 33.41
CA GLU A 231 -16.53 -0.23 33.87
C GLU A 231 -17.18 -1.14 32.82
N TYR A 232 -17.19 -0.73 31.54
CA TYR A 232 -17.71 -1.54 30.44
C TYR A 232 -16.99 -2.90 30.36
N ALA A 233 -15.66 -2.91 30.34
CA ALA A 233 -14.87 -4.13 30.29
C ALA A 233 -15.15 -5.09 31.46
N SER A 234 -15.44 -4.56 32.65
CA SER A 234 -15.76 -5.37 33.84
C SER A 234 -17.11 -6.07 33.79
N GLN A 235 -18.01 -5.66 32.88
CA GLN A 235 -19.33 -6.24 32.69
C GLN A 235 -19.33 -7.39 31.68
N LEU A 236 -18.24 -7.56 30.92
CA LEU A 236 -18.12 -8.61 29.91
C LEU A 236 -17.92 -9.98 30.56
N GLU A 237 -18.70 -10.95 30.12
CA GLU A 237 -18.56 -12.34 30.55
C GLU A 237 -17.43 -13.03 29.76
N PHE A 238 -16.63 -13.86 30.44
CA PHE A 238 -15.46 -14.53 29.86
C PHE A 238 -15.80 -15.75 28.99
N GLU A 239 -17.05 -16.22 29.00
CA GLU A 239 -17.41 -17.48 28.37
C GLU A 239 -17.46 -17.33 26.84
N LEU A 240 -16.37 -17.78 26.21
CA LEU A 240 -16.12 -17.84 24.76
C LEU A 240 -15.94 -16.45 24.12
N LEU A 241 -14.72 -15.91 24.28
CA LEU A 241 -14.29 -14.71 23.59
C LEU A 241 -14.39 -14.92 22.06
N ASP A 242 -15.44 -14.36 21.46
CA ASP A 242 -15.54 -14.19 20.01
C ASP A 242 -14.81 -12.88 19.65
N PHE A 243 -14.00 -12.86 18.60
CA PHE A 243 -13.35 -11.61 18.15
C PHE A 243 -14.39 -10.54 17.78
N SER A 244 -15.59 -10.94 17.34
CA SER A 244 -16.70 -10.01 17.13
C SER A 244 -17.13 -9.28 18.41
N SER A 245 -16.90 -9.89 19.58
CA SER A 245 -17.22 -9.30 20.89
C SER A 245 -16.19 -8.28 21.38
N LEU A 246 -15.14 -8.01 20.60
CA LEU A 246 -14.12 -7.00 20.91
C LEU A 246 -14.39 -5.64 20.26
N GLU A 247 -15.41 -5.52 19.40
CA GLU A 247 -15.85 -4.26 18.83
C GLU A 247 -16.82 -3.53 19.76
N TRP A 248 -16.25 -2.75 20.69
CA TRP A 248 -16.99 -2.04 21.73
C TRP A 248 -17.35 -0.60 21.34
N TRP A 249 -16.88 -0.10 20.18
CA TRP A 249 -16.98 1.33 19.90
C TRP A 249 -18.41 1.84 19.75
N GLU A 250 -19.30 1.05 19.16
CA GLU A 250 -20.72 1.40 19.03
C GLU A 250 -21.36 1.64 20.41
N ASP A 251 -21.03 0.83 21.40
CA ASP A 251 -21.53 0.95 22.77
C ASP A 251 -20.82 2.03 23.59
N LEU A 252 -19.50 2.15 23.43
CA LEU A 252 -18.68 3.08 24.20
C LEU A 252 -18.78 4.53 23.72
N SER A 253 -18.89 4.73 22.41
CA SER A 253 -18.78 6.06 21.79
C SER A 253 -19.79 7.08 22.33
N PRO A 254 -21.08 6.75 22.57
CA PRO A 254 -22.03 7.74 23.10
C PRO A 254 -21.62 8.25 24.49
N ARG A 255 -21.13 7.34 25.35
CA ARG A 255 -20.68 7.69 26.70
C ARG A 255 -19.37 8.46 26.67
N VAL A 256 -18.42 8.06 25.83
CA VAL A 256 -17.15 8.77 25.63
C VAL A 256 -17.41 10.19 25.12
N HIS A 257 -18.20 10.35 24.06
CA HIS A 257 -18.53 11.66 23.49
C HIS A 257 -19.24 12.55 24.52
N GLN A 258 -20.13 11.98 25.35
CA GLN A 258 -20.74 12.72 26.44
C GLN A 258 -19.70 13.25 27.44
N ILE A 259 -18.79 12.39 27.94
CA ILE A 259 -17.75 12.78 28.90
C ILE A 259 -16.85 13.87 28.31
N LEU A 260 -16.40 13.69 27.06
CA LEU A 260 -15.58 14.67 26.37
C LEU A 260 -16.33 15.99 26.18
N SER A 261 -17.61 15.95 25.80
CA SER A 261 -18.43 17.14 25.65
C SER A 261 -18.61 17.89 26.98
N GLU A 262 -18.90 17.19 28.07
CA GLU A 262 -19.11 17.78 29.40
C GLU A 262 -17.85 18.45 29.95
N ASN A 263 -16.67 17.81 29.76
CA ASN A 263 -15.40 18.31 30.28
C ASN A 263 -14.75 19.37 29.38
N LEU A 264 -15.01 19.35 28.08
CA LEU A 264 -14.35 20.21 27.08
C LEU A 264 -15.29 21.30 26.53
N ASN A 265 -16.48 21.47 27.12
CA ASN A 265 -17.41 22.53 26.73
C ASN A 265 -16.83 23.91 27.03
N ILE A 266 -16.40 24.60 25.99
CA ILE A 266 -16.05 26.01 26.06
C ILE A 266 -17.32 26.79 25.79
N ILE A 267 -17.78 27.55 26.78
CA ILE A 267 -19.07 28.25 26.74
C ILE A 267 -19.23 29.05 25.44
N GLY A 268 -20.19 28.64 24.61
CA GLY A 268 -20.53 29.31 23.34
C GLY A 268 -19.76 28.83 22.12
N ASP A 269 -18.88 27.85 22.24
CA ASP A 269 -18.08 27.28 21.15
C ASP A 269 -18.22 25.75 21.10
N SER A 270 -18.98 25.26 20.11
CA SER A 270 -19.17 23.83 19.87
C SER A 270 -18.18 23.26 18.84
N THR A 271 -17.22 24.05 18.36
CA THR A 271 -16.30 23.64 17.30
C THR A 271 -15.54 22.36 17.68
N LEU A 272 -14.97 22.34 18.89
CA LEU A 272 -14.22 21.19 19.37
C LEU A 272 -15.11 19.94 19.56
N GLN A 273 -16.37 20.11 19.96
CA GLN A 273 -17.30 18.99 20.15
C GLN A 273 -17.66 18.34 18.81
N THR A 274 -17.95 19.15 17.79
CA THR A 274 -18.20 18.67 16.43
C THR A 274 -16.96 17.97 15.88
N GLU A 275 -15.77 18.53 16.09
CA GLU A 275 -14.53 17.91 15.61
C GLU A 275 -14.23 16.59 16.32
N ILE A 276 -14.52 16.45 17.62
CA ILE A 276 -14.35 15.19 18.36
C ILE A 276 -15.18 14.06 17.74
N ILE A 277 -16.45 14.34 17.39
CA ILE A 277 -17.32 13.35 16.73
C ILE A 277 -16.76 13.00 15.35
N HIS A 278 -16.41 14.02 14.57
CA HIS A 278 -15.86 13.85 13.22
C HIS A 278 -14.54 13.04 13.21
N VAL A 279 -13.63 13.31 14.15
CA VAL A 279 -12.38 12.55 14.32
C VAL A 279 -12.66 11.14 14.82
N SER A 280 -13.61 10.97 15.73
CA SER A 280 -14.07 9.66 16.20
C SER A 280 -14.53 8.77 15.05
N ASP A 281 -15.38 9.29 14.17
CA ASP A 281 -15.91 8.57 13.01
C ASP A 281 -14.82 8.27 11.99
N MET A 282 -13.91 9.21 11.77
CA MET A 282 -12.74 9.01 10.91
C MET A 282 -11.83 7.88 11.41
N LEU A 283 -11.57 7.82 12.72
CA LEU A 283 -10.77 6.75 13.32
C LEU A 283 -11.50 5.40 13.31
N GLU A 284 -12.83 5.39 13.40
CA GLU A 284 -13.65 4.17 13.26
C GLU A 284 -13.52 3.61 11.85
N LEU A 285 -13.75 4.45 10.84
CA LEU A 285 -13.61 4.06 9.45
C LEU A 285 -12.20 3.56 9.15
N ARG A 286 -11.18 4.22 9.72
CA ARG A 286 -9.78 3.78 9.59
C ARG A 286 -9.54 2.40 10.19
N HIS A 287 -10.13 2.11 11.35
CA HIS A 287 -10.02 0.81 12.00
C HIS A 287 -10.69 -0.27 11.14
N GLN A 288 -11.95 -0.06 10.71
CA GLN A 288 -12.69 -0.98 9.85
C GLN A 288 -11.91 -1.33 8.57
N ILE A 289 -11.44 -0.31 7.84
CA ILE A 289 -10.61 -0.52 6.65
C ILE A 289 -9.30 -1.27 6.97
N THR A 290 -8.75 -1.08 8.17
CA THR A 290 -7.51 -1.78 8.55
C THR A 290 -7.77 -3.25 8.87
N GLU A 291 -8.90 -3.59 9.52
CA GLU A 291 -9.30 -4.99 9.73
C GLU A 291 -9.64 -5.67 8.42
N ASP A 292 -10.43 -5.03 7.55
CA ASP A 292 -10.76 -5.53 6.21
C ASP A 292 -9.49 -5.76 5.38
N LEU A 293 -8.48 -4.89 5.52
CA LEU A 293 -7.22 -5.07 4.80
C LEU A 293 -6.48 -6.35 5.21
N MET A 294 -6.61 -6.82 6.46
CA MET A 294 -5.75 -7.89 7.00
C MET A 294 -5.87 -9.21 6.24
N ASP A 295 -7.04 -9.51 5.68
CA ASP A 295 -7.31 -10.72 4.89
C ASP A 295 -7.36 -10.47 3.37
N GLU A 296 -7.05 -9.24 2.92
CA GLU A 296 -6.87 -8.92 1.51
C GLU A 296 -5.52 -9.42 0.97
N SER A 297 -5.50 -9.70 -0.33
CA SER A 297 -4.30 -10.11 -1.05
C SER A 297 -3.96 -9.15 -2.18
N PHE A 298 -2.66 -8.95 -2.41
CA PHE A 298 -2.13 -8.00 -3.36
C PHE A 298 -1.19 -8.68 -4.34
N SER A 299 -1.34 -8.36 -5.63
CA SER A 299 -0.43 -8.75 -6.68
C SER A 299 -0.05 -7.54 -7.52
N VAL A 300 1.25 -7.26 -7.62
CA VAL A 300 1.78 -6.15 -8.41
C VAL A 300 2.64 -6.71 -9.54
N SER A 301 2.32 -6.30 -10.76
CA SER A 301 3.03 -6.69 -11.99
C SER A 301 3.59 -5.46 -12.69
N VAL A 302 4.89 -5.47 -13.02
CA VAL A 302 5.56 -4.34 -13.67
C VAL A 302 6.33 -4.79 -14.91
N ASP A 303 5.99 -4.22 -16.05
CA ASP A 303 6.71 -4.37 -17.33
C ASP A 303 7.47 -3.07 -17.65
N LEU A 304 8.81 -3.12 -17.57
CA LEU A 304 9.70 -2.00 -17.86
C LEU A 304 10.44 -2.21 -19.19
N PRO A 305 10.61 -1.16 -20.01
CA PRO A 305 11.38 -1.28 -21.23
C PRO A 305 12.84 -1.68 -20.99
N GLY A 306 13.32 -2.65 -21.77
CA GLY A 306 14.73 -3.04 -21.78
C GLY A 306 15.03 -4.19 -20.85
N ARG A 307 16.28 -4.28 -20.41
CA ARG A 307 16.75 -5.36 -19.54
C ARG A 307 16.69 -4.90 -18.09
N ILE A 308 16.07 -5.69 -17.22
CA ILE A 308 16.08 -5.44 -15.77
C ILE A 308 17.53 -5.55 -15.25
N ILE A 309 17.97 -4.52 -14.53
CA ILE A 309 19.32 -4.43 -13.94
C ILE A 309 19.30 -4.50 -12.41
N ASN A 310 18.19 -4.11 -11.78
CA ASN A 310 17.95 -4.24 -10.34
C ASN A 310 16.46 -4.46 -10.10
N SER A 311 16.10 -5.30 -9.13
CA SER A 311 14.71 -5.49 -8.69
C SER A 311 14.68 -6.25 -7.37
N ASN A 312 13.68 -5.99 -6.54
CA ASN A 312 13.34 -6.81 -5.38
C ASN A 312 12.13 -7.74 -5.63
N ALA A 313 11.75 -7.96 -6.90
CA ALA A 313 10.67 -8.87 -7.28
C ALA A 313 10.91 -10.31 -6.83
N GLU A 314 9.82 -10.98 -6.44
CA GLU A 314 9.79 -12.40 -6.05
C GLU A 314 9.87 -13.32 -7.28
N GLY A 315 9.31 -12.85 -8.40
CA GLY A 315 9.25 -13.60 -9.64
C GLY A 315 9.47 -12.71 -10.86
N MET A 316 9.83 -13.36 -11.97
CA MET A 316 9.88 -12.73 -13.28
C MET A 316 9.33 -13.69 -14.34
N ASP A 317 8.27 -13.30 -15.03
CA ASP A 317 7.72 -14.05 -16.16
C ASP A 317 7.85 -13.24 -17.45
N THR A 318 8.58 -13.78 -18.44
CA THR A 318 8.82 -13.13 -19.74
C THR A 318 9.34 -11.67 -19.69
N GLY A 319 9.94 -11.23 -18.58
CA GLY A 319 10.43 -9.86 -18.37
C GLY A 319 9.50 -8.98 -17.54
N VAL A 320 8.31 -9.48 -17.20
CA VAL A 320 7.39 -8.85 -16.26
C VAL A 320 7.78 -9.25 -14.84
N LEU A 321 7.98 -8.26 -13.98
CA LEU A 321 8.32 -8.43 -12.57
C LEU A 321 7.05 -8.61 -11.73
N LEU A 322 7.11 -9.47 -10.72
CA LEU A 322 5.96 -9.87 -9.90
C LEU A 322 6.27 -9.77 -8.40
N TRP A 323 5.34 -9.21 -7.64
CA TRP A 323 5.31 -9.18 -6.17
C TRP A 323 3.94 -9.63 -5.70
N ASN A 324 3.88 -10.45 -4.65
CA ASN A 324 2.64 -10.80 -3.99
C ASN A 324 2.80 -10.63 -2.48
N PHE A 325 1.80 -10.04 -1.84
CA PHE A 325 1.81 -9.83 -0.40
C PHE A 325 0.37 -9.77 0.10
N ASN A 326 0.18 -9.91 1.40
CA ASN A 326 -1.13 -9.83 2.04
C ASN A 326 -1.24 -8.54 2.83
N GLY A 327 -2.45 -8.11 3.18
CA GLY A 327 -2.59 -6.90 3.99
C GLY A 327 -2.03 -7.03 5.41
N GLU A 328 -1.88 -8.25 5.94
CA GLU A 328 -1.09 -8.50 7.16
C GLU A 328 0.35 -7.97 7.07
N ASP A 329 0.98 -8.05 5.89
CA ASP A 329 2.34 -7.52 5.67
C ASP A 329 2.39 -5.98 5.81
N LEU A 330 1.23 -5.31 5.71
CA LEU A 330 1.06 -3.86 5.83
C LEU A 330 0.67 -3.41 7.25
N ALA A 331 0.51 -4.32 8.21
CA ALA A 331 0.06 -3.97 9.55
C ALA A 331 0.97 -2.91 10.20
N ASP A 332 2.28 -3.12 10.18
CA ASP A 332 3.25 -2.24 10.86
C ASP A 332 4.49 -1.86 10.04
N ALA A 333 4.74 -2.52 8.91
CA ALA A 333 5.87 -2.22 8.02
C ALA A 333 5.40 -1.73 6.66
N ASP A 334 6.16 -0.81 6.06
CA ASP A 334 5.93 -0.40 4.67
C ASP A 334 6.34 -1.57 3.75
N TYR A 335 5.51 -1.91 2.77
CA TYR A 335 5.90 -2.86 1.72
C TYR A 335 6.46 -2.07 0.52
N VAL A 336 7.76 -2.27 0.25
CA VAL A 336 8.53 -1.50 -0.74
C VAL A 336 8.74 -2.34 -2.00
N ILE A 337 8.39 -1.78 -3.15
CA ILE A 337 8.55 -2.36 -4.48
C ILE A 337 9.51 -1.48 -5.26
N GLU A 338 10.61 -2.06 -5.76
CA GLU A 338 11.62 -1.35 -6.52
C GLU A 338 12.08 -2.16 -7.72
N ALA A 339 12.16 -1.50 -8.87
CA ALA A 339 12.71 -2.07 -10.08
C ALA A 339 13.45 -1.03 -10.91
N THR A 340 14.51 -1.46 -11.58
CA THR A 340 15.26 -0.63 -12.52
C THR A 340 15.60 -1.42 -13.77
N SER A 341 15.34 -0.84 -14.94
CA SER A 341 15.70 -1.40 -16.24
C SER A 341 16.65 -0.48 -17.03
N LEU A 342 17.34 -1.07 -18.00
CA LEU A 342 18.20 -0.39 -18.97
C LEU A 342 17.79 -0.78 -20.40
N TYR A 343 17.42 0.20 -21.20
CA TYR A 343 17.09 0.03 -22.61
C TYR A 343 18.13 0.66 -23.53
N ILE A 344 18.76 -0.13 -24.40
CA ILE A 344 19.78 0.33 -25.37
C ILE A 344 19.13 0.65 -26.72
N PHE A 345 19.35 1.88 -27.21
CA PHE A 345 18.88 2.32 -28.52
C PHE A 345 19.78 1.75 -29.63
N ALA A 346 19.49 0.52 -30.06
CA ALA A 346 20.30 -0.21 -31.06
C ALA A 346 20.58 0.63 -32.31
N ASP A 347 19.57 1.33 -32.86
CA ASP A 347 19.73 2.19 -34.03
C ASP A 347 20.73 3.33 -33.82
N ARG A 348 20.75 3.91 -32.61
CA ARG A 348 21.69 4.98 -32.26
C ARG A 348 23.10 4.43 -32.05
N VAL A 349 23.21 3.23 -31.48
CA VAL A 349 24.50 2.53 -31.35
C VAL A 349 25.07 2.21 -32.73
N ILE A 350 24.28 1.63 -33.62
CA ILE A 350 24.67 1.34 -35.01
C ILE A 350 25.03 2.63 -35.74
N GLY A 351 24.20 3.67 -35.62
CA GLY A 351 24.45 4.99 -36.22
C GLY A 351 25.76 5.61 -35.74
N LEU A 352 26.09 5.47 -34.45
CA LEU A 352 27.38 5.90 -33.90
C LEU A 352 28.54 5.13 -34.53
N PHE A 353 28.43 3.80 -34.66
CA PHE A 353 29.46 2.99 -35.32
C PHE A 353 29.65 3.37 -36.79
N VAL A 354 28.57 3.62 -37.53
CA VAL A 354 28.62 4.08 -38.93
C VAL A 354 29.31 5.44 -39.03
N LEU A 355 28.97 6.39 -38.14
CA LEU A 355 29.60 7.70 -38.09
C LEU A 355 31.11 7.61 -37.79
N LEU A 356 31.50 6.81 -36.80
CA LEU A 356 32.90 6.58 -36.46
C LEU A 356 33.67 5.94 -37.62
N ALA A 357 33.09 4.94 -38.29
CA ALA A 357 33.67 4.33 -39.47
C ALA A 357 33.87 5.32 -40.62
N ALA A 358 32.89 6.20 -40.87
CA ALA A 358 32.98 7.25 -41.89
C ALA A 358 34.09 8.27 -41.57
N ILE A 359 34.23 8.68 -40.29
CA ILE A 359 35.31 9.57 -39.84
C ILE A 359 36.68 8.91 -40.04
N LEU A 360 36.84 7.64 -39.63
CA LEU A 360 38.08 6.90 -39.82
C LEU A 360 38.44 6.76 -41.30
N PHE A 361 37.45 6.48 -42.15
CA PHE A 361 37.63 6.41 -43.60
C PHE A 361 38.06 7.76 -44.20
N ALA A 362 37.46 8.87 -43.77
CA ALA A 362 37.85 10.21 -44.20
C ALA A 362 39.28 10.57 -43.79
N ILE A 363 39.69 10.24 -42.55
CA ILE A 363 41.06 10.42 -42.06
C ILE A 363 42.05 9.58 -42.89
N TYR A 364 41.70 8.34 -43.19
CA TYR A 364 42.50 7.44 -44.04
C TYR A 364 42.70 8.01 -45.45
N LEU A 365 41.63 8.52 -46.08
CA LEU A 365 41.72 9.18 -47.39
C LEU A 365 42.58 10.44 -47.35
N LYS A 366 42.49 11.26 -46.28
CA LYS A 366 43.31 12.46 -46.11
C LYS A 366 44.81 12.13 -46.00
N LYS A 367 45.16 11.04 -45.31
CA LYS A 367 46.56 10.54 -45.24
C LYS A 367 47.09 10.02 -46.58
N ARG A 368 46.22 9.65 -47.51
CA ARG A 368 46.58 9.16 -48.85
C ARG A 368 46.73 10.26 -49.91
N LYS A 369 46.43 11.53 -49.62
CA LYS A 369 46.84 12.64 -50.51
C LYS A 369 48.38 12.70 -50.50
N PRO A 370 49.08 12.38 -51.61
CA PRO A 370 50.53 12.46 -51.67
C PRO A 370 50.95 13.93 -51.57
N ALA A 371 52.07 14.18 -50.91
CA ALA A 371 52.87 15.38 -51.13
C ALA A 371 53.26 15.39 -52.62
N GLY A 372 52.51 16.16 -53.43
CA GLY A 372 52.76 16.32 -54.85
C GLY A 372 53.01 17.78 -55.18
N ASN A 373 54.28 18.10 -55.43
CA ASN A 373 54.84 19.24 -56.15
C ASN A 373 54.67 20.66 -55.57
N GLN A 374 55.71 21.11 -54.87
CA GLN A 374 56.28 22.43 -55.15
C GLN A 374 56.86 22.40 -56.59
N SER A 375 56.12 22.91 -57.56
CA SER A 375 56.70 23.43 -58.80
C SER A 375 56.74 24.95 -58.67
N GLU A 376 57.86 25.44 -58.14
CA GLU A 376 58.18 26.85 -58.09
C GLU A 376 58.27 27.41 -59.51
N THR A 377 57.45 28.43 -59.75
CA THR A 377 57.34 29.16 -61.00
C THR A 377 58.41 30.24 -60.98
N ALA A 378 59.52 30.05 -61.70
CA ALA A 378 60.53 31.08 -61.89
C ALA A 378 60.18 31.94 -63.11
N GLN A 379 59.60 33.10 -62.79
CA GLN A 379 59.66 34.40 -63.46
C GLN A 379 60.35 34.50 -64.84
N GLU A 380 59.55 34.89 -65.84
CA GLU A 380 59.96 35.61 -67.04
C GLU A 380 60.64 36.94 -66.69
N SER A 381 61.83 37.17 -67.23
CA SER A 381 62.39 38.51 -67.42
C SER A 381 62.83 38.68 -68.87
N HIS A 382 62.26 39.69 -69.51
CA HIS A 382 62.64 40.33 -70.76
C HIS A 382 64.13 40.23 -71.14
N ASP A 383 64.42 39.87 -72.39
CA ASP A 383 65.39 40.64 -73.17
C ASP A 383 65.14 40.59 -74.69
N HIS A 384 65.37 41.74 -75.32
CA HIS A 384 65.26 42.06 -76.73
C HIS A 384 66.51 41.62 -77.49
N THR A 385 66.38 41.00 -78.67
CA THR A 385 66.89 41.51 -79.98
C THR A 385 66.74 40.47 -81.11
N PRO A 386 66.46 40.92 -82.37
CA PRO A 386 66.41 40.04 -83.54
C PRO A 386 67.77 39.99 -84.28
N PRO A 387 68.06 38.92 -85.05
CA PRO A 387 69.24 38.84 -85.89
C PRO A 387 68.94 39.26 -87.34
N VAL A 388 69.78 40.13 -87.90
CA VAL A 388 69.98 40.27 -89.36
C VAL A 388 71.45 40.55 -89.62
N GLY A 389 72.10 39.69 -90.43
CA GLY A 389 73.14 40.15 -91.35
C GLY A 389 74.52 39.46 -91.30
N HIS A 390 74.73 38.59 -92.30
CA HIS A 390 75.98 38.30 -93.04
C HIS A 390 77.14 37.53 -92.41
N GLY A 391 77.54 36.47 -93.13
CA GLY A 391 78.83 35.79 -93.02
C GLY A 391 78.74 34.30 -93.30
#